data_AF-A0A1H8GKK6-F1
#
_entry.id   AF-A0A1H8GKK6-F1
#
_cell.length_a   1.000
_cell.length_b   1.000
_cell.length_c   1.000
_cell.angle_alpha   90.00
_cell.angle_beta   90.00
_cell.angle_gamma   90.00
#
_symmetry.space_group_name_H-M   'P 1'
#
loop_
_entity.id
_entity.type
_entity.pdbx_description
1 polymer ?
#
loop_
_entity_poly.entity_id
_entity_poly.type
_entity_poly.pdbx_seq_one_letter_code
_entity_poly.pdbx_strand_id
1 'polypeptide(L)'
;MTKRATWTAEDTALFIKHYPDSTEAELVELFGGRYTVKQIRGRRKRLKIHKSDEYRQRHGINSEGRFTEGIVPFNKGKAHPSVGNSSKHWFRRGMKPANHRPVGSTRLSKDGYIEIKVAEGRFKWRLLHREVWKKHHGSYPPKGHAIVFIDGNKQNCDINNLQLITRAELMQRNTVHNLPKYLAELIQLNGQLKRKINERR
;
A
#
# COMPACT_ATOMS: atom_id res chain seq x y z
N MET A 1 -30.19 -38.36 -11.77
CA MET A 1 -29.67 -36.99 -11.96
C MET A 1 -30.82 -36.08 -12.36
N THR A 2 -31.23 -35.14 -11.51
CA THR A 2 -32.34 -34.22 -11.81
C THR A 2 -31.96 -33.32 -12.99
N LYS A 3 -32.79 -33.32 -14.04
CA LYS A 3 -32.55 -32.58 -15.30
C LYS A 3 -32.34 -31.10 -14.97
N ARG A 4 -31.25 -30.49 -15.44
CA ARG A 4 -30.98 -29.05 -15.22
C ARG A 4 -32.12 -28.24 -15.83
N ALA A 5 -32.87 -27.51 -15.02
CA ALA A 5 -33.90 -26.60 -15.50
C ALA A 5 -33.30 -25.54 -16.45
N THR A 6 -33.85 -25.46 -17.65
CA THR A 6 -33.51 -24.45 -18.67
C THR A 6 -34.35 -23.20 -18.45
N TRP A 7 -33.70 -22.04 -18.55
CA TRP A 7 -34.36 -20.73 -18.47
C TRP A 7 -35.18 -20.49 -19.72
N THR A 8 -36.50 -20.34 -19.58
CA THR A 8 -37.39 -19.92 -20.68
C THR A 8 -37.30 -18.41 -20.89
N ALA A 9 -37.84 -17.92 -22.00
CA ALA A 9 -37.94 -16.47 -22.26
C ALA A 9 -38.82 -15.78 -21.20
N GLU A 10 -39.95 -16.41 -20.83
CA GLU A 10 -40.87 -15.96 -19.79
C GLU A 10 -40.19 -15.89 -18.42
N ASP A 11 -39.49 -16.94 -18.01
CA ASP A 11 -38.76 -16.97 -16.73
C ASP A 11 -37.70 -15.87 -16.69
N THR A 12 -37.09 -15.58 -17.83
CA THR A 12 -36.08 -14.52 -17.94
C THR A 12 -36.71 -13.13 -17.79
N ALA A 13 -37.86 -12.90 -18.42
CA ALA A 13 -38.59 -11.63 -18.29
C ALA A 13 -39.06 -11.41 -16.84
N LEU A 14 -39.63 -12.44 -16.21
CA LEU A 14 -40.02 -12.41 -14.80
C LEU A 14 -38.81 -12.16 -13.88
N PHE A 15 -37.69 -12.84 -14.14
CA PHE A 15 -36.48 -12.66 -13.35
C PHE A 15 -35.94 -11.23 -13.45
N ILE A 16 -35.90 -10.64 -14.65
CA ILE A 16 -35.45 -9.25 -14.83
C ILE A 16 -36.37 -8.27 -14.10
N LYS A 17 -37.69 -8.52 -14.15
CA LYS A 17 -38.70 -7.67 -13.50
C LYS A 17 -38.59 -7.70 -11.97
N HIS A 18 -38.43 -8.87 -11.37
CA HIS A 18 -38.51 -9.04 -9.91
C HIS A 18 -37.15 -9.03 -9.20
N TYR A 19 -36.04 -9.30 -9.89
CA TYR A 19 -34.73 -9.36 -9.25
C TYR A 19 -34.30 -8.08 -8.50
N PRO A 20 -34.55 -6.86 -8.99
CA PRO A 20 -34.05 -5.64 -8.34
C PRO A 20 -34.49 -5.49 -6.88
N ASP A 21 -35.71 -5.94 -6.55
CA ASP A 21 -36.36 -5.68 -5.27
C ASP A 21 -36.62 -6.91 -4.39
N SER A 22 -36.27 -8.12 -4.86
CA SER A 22 -36.54 -9.37 -4.13
C SER A 22 -35.29 -10.01 -3.55
N THR A 23 -35.38 -10.76 -2.46
CA THR A 23 -34.26 -11.59 -1.96
C THR A 23 -34.04 -12.82 -2.86
N GLU A 24 -32.90 -13.51 -2.76
CA GLU A 24 -32.74 -14.77 -3.50
C GLU A 24 -33.73 -15.86 -3.05
N ALA A 25 -34.19 -15.83 -1.79
CA ALA A 25 -35.18 -16.78 -1.28
C ALA A 25 -36.56 -16.56 -1.93
N GLU A 26 -37.02 -15.32 -1.99
CA GLU A 26 -38.28 -14.93 -2.65
C GLU A 26 -38.28 -15.31 -4.14
N LEU A 27 -37.14 -15.18 -4.82
CA LEU A 27 -37.03 -15.61 -6.22
C LEU A 27 -37.09 -17.14 -6.36
N VAL A 28 -36.56 -17.92 -5.42
CA VAL A 28 -36.72 -19.39 -5.45
C VAL A 28 -38.20 -19.76 -5.33
N GLU A 29 -38.91 -19.09 -4.43
CA GLU A 29 -40.34 -19.30 -4.21
C GLU A 29 -41.19 -18.87 -5.42
N LEU A 30 -40.87 -17.73 -6.03
CA LEU A 30 -41.52 -17.22 -7.25
C LEU A 30 -41.49 -18.24 -8.40
N PHE A 31 -40.39 -19.00 -8.52
CA PHE A 31 -40.25 -20.04 -9.54
C PHE A 31 -40.64 -21.43 -9.03
N GLY A 32 -41.36 -21.54 -7.90
CA GLY A 32 -41.84 -22.80 -7.34
C GLY A 32 -40.71 -23.80 -7.04
N GLY A 33 -39.52 -23.32 -6.68
CA GLY A 33 -38.35 -24.16 -6.43
C GLY A 33 -37.66 -24.72 -7.68
N ARG A 34 -38.12 -24.36 -8.89
CA ARG A 34 -37.52 -24.79 -10.17
C ARG A 34 -36.06 -24.37 -10.32
N TYR A 35 -35.67 -23.25 -9.71
CA TYR A 35 -34.31 -22.73 -9.70
C TYR A 35 -33.75 -22.65 -8.28
N THR A 36 -32.56 -23.21 -8.08
CA THR A 36 -31.82 -23.07 -6.83
C THR A 36 -31.21 -21.66 -6.70
N VAL A 37 -30.87 -21.25 -5.47
CA VAL A 37 -30.14 -19.99 -5.19
C VAL A 37 -28.86 -19.87 -6.04
N LYS A 38 -28.15 -20.97 -6.25
CA LYS A 38 -26.94 -21.01 -7.11
C LYS A 38 -27.26 -20.67 -8.56
N GLN A 39 -28.38 -21.20 -9.11
CA GLN A 39 -28.82 -20.91 -10.47
C GLN A 39 -29.29 -19.45 -10.62
N ILE A 40 -30.02 -18.93 -9.64
CA ILE A 40 -30.44 -17.51 -9.57
C ILE A 40 -29.22 -16.58 -9.59
N ARG A 41 -28.23 -16.80 -8.71
CA ARG A 41 -26.99 -16.01 -8.67
C ARG A 41 -26.22 -16.09 -9.99
N GLY A 42 -26.16 -17.27 -10.59
CA GLY A 42 -25.52 -17.49 -11.90
C GLY A 42 -26.28 -16.79 -13.04
N ARG A 43 -27.61 -16.77 -13.01
CA ARG A 43 -28.43 -16.05 -14.01
C ARG A 43 -28.25 -14.55 -13.89
N ARG A 44 -28.31 -13.99 -12.68
CA ARG A 44 -28.01 -12.58 -12.42
C ARG A 44 -26.66 -12.16 -12.99
N LYS A 45 -25.59 -12.93 -12.71
CA LYS A 45 -24.24 -12.64 -13.23
C LYS A 45 -24.19 -12.57 -14.76
N ARG A 46 -24.89 -13.48 -15.46
CA ARG A 46 -24.96 -13.50 -16.93
C ARG A 46 -25.75 -12.32 -17.50
N LEU A 47 -26.85 -11.94 -16.85
CA LEU A 47 -27.70 -10.82 -17.29
C LEU A 47 -27.18 -9.45 -16.84
N LYS A 48 -26.17 -9.40 -15.95
CA LYS A 48 -25.59 -8.15 -15.41
C LYS A 48 -26.63 -7.21 -14.78
N ILE A 49 -27.67 -7.78 -14.17
CA ILE A 49 -28.69 -7.01 -13.45
C ILE A 49 -28.30 -6.80 -11.99
N HIS A 50 -28.69 -5.66 -11.45
CA HIS A 50 -28.33 -5.18 -10.11
C HIS A 50 -29.57 -5.04 -9.22
N LYS A 51 -29.35 -4.90 -7.91
CA LYS A 51 -30.41 -4.56 -6.96
C LYS A 51 -30.79 -3.09 -7.14
N SER A 52 -32.06 -2.77 -6.92
CA SER A 52 -32.55 -1.39 -6.87
C SER A 52 -31.88 -0.63 -5.73
N ASP A 53 -31.88 0.69 -5.81
CA ASP A 53 -31.32 1.51 -4.74
C ASP A 53 -32.19 1.44 -3.47
N GLU A 54 -33.51 1.28 -3.61
CA GLU A 54 -34.43 1.06 -2.51
C GLU A 54 -34.15 -0.26 -1.78
N TYR A 55 -33.87 -1.34 -2.51
CA TYR A 55 -33.45 -2.60 -1.91
C TYR A 55 -32.12 -2.43 -1.17
N ARG A 56 -31.13 -1.78 -1.79
CA ARG A 56 -29.82 -1.54 -1.18
C ARG A 56 -29.93 -0.73 0.11
N GLN A 57 -30.75 0.31 0.13
CA GLN A 57 -31.00 1.15 1.30
C GLN A 57 -31.66 0.37 2.43
N ARG A 58 -32.69 -0.44 2.13
CA ARG A 58 -33.33 -1.36 3.11
C ARG A 58 -32.33 -2.35 3.72
N HIS A 59 -31.29 -2.71 2.98
CA HIS A 59 -30.20 -3.57 3.43
C HIS A 59 -28.96 -2.80 3.93
N GLY A 60 -29.11 -1.51 4.22
CA GLY A 60 -28.08 -0.73 4.88
C GLY A 60 -26.94 -0.26 3.96
N ILE A 61 -27.22 -0.07 2.67
CA ILE A 61 -26.28 0.47 1.70
C ILE A 61 -26.87 1.75 1.12
N ASN A 62 -26.19 2.89 1.28
CA ASN A 62 -26.64 4.17 0.73
C ASN A 62 -26.47 4.23 -0.81
N SER A 63 -26.96 5.30 -1.43
CA SER A 63 -26.86 5.54 -2.88
C SER A 63 -25.42 5.55 -3.41
N GLU A 64 -24.45 5.98 -2.59
CA GLU A 64 -23.01 5.97 -2.90
C GLU A 64 -22.36 4.57 -2.76
N GLY A 65 -23.10 3.55 -2.33
CA GLY A 65 -22.56 2.20 -2.10
C GLY A 65 -21.80 2.02 -0.78
N ARG A 66 -21.95 2.95 0.16
CA ARG A 66 -21.39 2.86 1.51
C ARG A 66 -22.38 2.20 2.47
N PHE A 67 -21.87 1.49 3.46
CA PHE A 67 -22.69 0.99 4.56
C PHE A 67 -23.26 2.18 5.35
N THR A 68 -24.55 2.13 5.69
CA THR A 68 -25.17 3.14 6.54
C THR A 68 -24.65 3.03 7.97
N GLU A 69 -24.69 4.13 8.70
CA GLU A 69 -24.29 4.16 10.11
C GLU A 69 -25.15 3.19 10.95
N GLY A 70 -24.55 2.58 11.99
CA GLY A 70 -25.25 1.69 12.91
C GLY A 70 -25.30 0.21 12.49
N ILE A 71 -24.84 -0.17 11.29
CA ILE A 71 -24.80 -1.58 10.89
C ILE A 71 -23.78 -2.34 11.73
N VAL A 72 -24.25 -3.42 12.36
CA VAL A 72 -23.41 -4.40 13.05
C VAL A 72 -23.05 -5.51 12.07
N PRO A 73 -21.76 -5.70 11.72
CA PRO A 73 -21.33 -6.82 10.88
C PRO A 73 -21.72 -8.16 11.51
N PHE A 74 -22.12 -9.14 10.69
CA PHE A 74 -22.58 -10.46 11.14
C PHE A 74 -21.54 -11.24 11.98
N ASN A 75 -20.28 -10.83 11.92
CA ASN A 75 -19.14 -11.42 12.62
C ASN A 75 -18.67 -10.62 13.85
N LYS A 76 -19.31 -9.48 14.17
CA LYS A 76 -18.93 -8.67 15.34
C LYS A 76 -19.07 -9.50 16.61
N GLY A 77 -18.00 -9.54 17.42
CA GLY A 77 -17.96 -10.31 18.67
C GLY A 77 -17.86 -11.82 18.52
N LYS A 78 -17.87 -12.37 17.29
CA LYS A 78 -17.68 -13.81 17.08
C LYS A 78 -16.19 -14.14 17.07
N ALA A 79 -15.83 -15.19 17.80
CA ALA A 79 -14.48 -15.74 17.74
C ALA A 79 -14.18 -16.21 16.31
N HIS A 80 -12.98 -15.90 15.81
CA HIS A 80 -12.50 -16.42 14.54
C HIS A 80 -11.49 -17.55 14.81
N PRO A 81 -11.94 -18.81 14.92
CA PRO A 81 -11.03 -19.92 15.19
C PRO A 81 -10.01 -20.08 14.07
N SER A 82 -8.85 -20.66 14.38
CA SER A 82 -7.90 -21.08 13.36
C SER A 82 -8.55 -22.14 12.49
N VAL A 83 -8.58 -21.92 11.17
CA VAL A 83 -9.04 -22.93 10.20
C VAL A 83 -7.82 -23.48 9.46
N GLY A 84 -7.74 -24.81 9.34
CA GLY A 84 -6.68 -25.51 8.61
C GLY A 84 -5.27 -25.18 9.09
N ASN A 85 -4.35 -24.92 8.15
CA ASN A 85 -2.94 -24.62 8.44
C ASN A 85 -2.69 -23.17 8.89
N SER A 86 -3.72 -22.34 9.10
CA SER A 86 -3.53 -20.93 9.46
C SER A 86 -2.69 -20.75 10.73
N SER A 87 -2.88 -21.61 11.74
CA SER A 87 -2.13 -21.61 12.99
C SER A 87 -0.62 -21.77 12.81
N LYS A 88 -0.16 -22.45 11.76
CA LYS A 88 1.28 -22.66 11.48
C LYS A 88 1.98 -21.36 11.09
N HIS A 89 1.24 -20.40 10.55
CA HIS A 89 1.77 -19.12 10.06
C HIS A 89 1.47 -17.94 11.01
N TRP A 90 0.90 -18.21 12.19
CA TRP A 90 0.64 -17.17 13.17
C TRP A 90 1.95 -16.68 13.78
N PHE A 91 2.11 -15.35 13.86
CA PHE A 91 3.20 -14.75 14.61
C PHE A 91 3.05 -15.12 16.08
N ARG A 92 4.00 -15.89 16.60
CA ARG A 92 4.06 -16.20 18.03
C ARG A 92 4.52 -14.97 18.79
N ARG A 93 4.05 -14.81 20.03
CA ARG A 93 4.57 -13.77 20.93
C ARG A 93 6.09 -13.93 21.05
N GLY A 94 6.82 -12.83 20.88
CA GLY A 94 8.30 -12.83 20.95
C GLY A 94 9.02 -13.34 19.69
N MET A 95 8.29 -13.76 18.65
CA MET A 95 8.90 -14.18 17.39
C MET A 95 9.62 -12.99 16.73
N LYS A 96 10.93 -13.10 16.57
CA LYS A 96 11.73 -12.13 15.80
C LYS A 96 11.66 -12.52 14.31
N PRO A 97 11.38 -11.56 13.41
CA PRO A 97 11.47 -11.81 11.98
C PRO A 97 12.87 -12.29 11.58
N ALA A 98 12.97 -13.12 10.54
CA ALA A 98 14.25 -13.65 10.07
C ALA A 98 15.25 -12.55 9.65
N ASN A 99 14.76 -11.39 9.23
CA ASN A 99 15.57 -10.22 8.88
C ASN A 99 15.87 -9.29 10.07
N HIS A 100 15.59 -9.72 11.30
CA HIS A 100 15.98 -8.99 12.49
C HIS A 100 17.52 -8.89 12.54
N ARG A 101 18.01 -7.71 12.89
CA ARG A 101 19.42 -7.45 13.15
C ARG A 101 19.56 -6.86 14.55
N PRO A 102 20.58 -7.21 15.35
CA PRO A 102 20.77 -6.61 16.68
C PRO A 102 21.12 -5.13 16.60
N VAL A 103 20.87 -4.38 17.68
CA VAL A 103 21.36 -2.99 17.85
C VAL A 103 22.88 -2.98 17.68
N GLY A 104 23.42 -1.95 17.03
CA GLY A 104 24.81 -1.83 16.60
C GLY A 104 25.09 -2.36 15.19
N SER A 105 24.20 -3.15 14.61
CA SER A 105 24.36 -3.62 13.22
C SER A 105 24.38 -2.46 12.23
N THR A 106 25.18 -2.59 11.18
CA THR A 106 25.24 -1.63 10.07
C THR A 106 24.64 -2.19 8.78
N ARG A 107 24.25 -1.31 7.86
CA ARG A 107 23.84 -1.64 6.49
C ARG A 107 24.07 -0.47 5.55
N LEU A 108 24.08 -0.73 4.24
CA LEU A 108 24.07 0.31 3.22
C LEU A 108 22.61 0.71 2.88
N SER A 109 22.38 2.02 2.80
CA SER A 109 21.16 2.62 2.26
C SER A 109 21.19 2.55 0.73
N LYS A 110 20.01 2.69 0.10
CA LYS A 110 19.85 2.79 -1.35
C LYS A 110 20.73 3.89 -1.96
N ASP A 111 20.96 4.98 -1.22
CA ASP A 111 21.74 6.13 -1.69
C ASP A 111 23.25 6.02 -1.40
N GLY A 112 23.70 4.86 -0.88
CA GLY A 112 25.11 4.54 -0.62
C GLY A 112 25.65 4.96 0.75
N TYR A 113 24.81 5.49 1.65
CA TYR A 113 25.21 5.83 3.03
C TYR A 113 25.21 4.61 3.95
N ILE A 114 26.07 4.60 4.95
CA ILE A 114 25.98 3.63 6.05
C ILE A 114 24.88 4.06 7.03
N GLU A 115 24.00 3.12 7.37
CA GLU A 115 23.05 3.21 8.46
C GLU A 115 23.46 2.28 9.60
N ILE A 116 23.27 2.73 10.84
CA ILE A 116 23.47 1.96 12.06
C ILE A 116 22.13 1.77 12.80
N LYS A 117 21.90 0.58 13.32
CA LYS A 117 20.73 0.29 14.14
C LYS A 117 21.00 0.77 15.57
N VAL A 118 20.30 1.81 16.04
CA VAL A 118 20.55 2.44 17.36
C VAL A 118 19.60 1.97 18.46
N ALA A 119 18.45 1.38 18.11
CA ALA A 119 17.44 0.94 19.08
C ALA A 119 16.62 -0.24 18.55
N GLU A 120 15.84 -0.90 19.41
CA GLU A 120 14.80 -1.84 18.96
C GLU A 120 13.50 -1.12 18.61
N GLY A 121 12.64 -1.75 17.80
CA GLY A 121 11.33 -1.20 17.44
C GLY A 121 11.32 -0.34 16.17
N ARG A 122 10.39 0.62 16.09
CA ARG A 122 10.20 1.52 14.93
C ARG A 122 11.29 2.60 14.93
N PHE A 123 11.67 3.08 13.74
CA PHE A 123 12.71 4.12 13.56
C PHE A 123 14.08 3.76 14.16
N LYS A 124 14.45 2.48 13.99
CA LYS A 124 15.67 1.89 14.57
C LYS A 124 16.97 2.21 13.85
N TRP A 125 16.91 2.55 12.56
CA TRP A 125 18.08 2.80 11.72
C TRP A 125 18.31 4.30 11.58
N ARG A 126 19.55 4.75 11.76
CA ARG A 126 19.98 6.14 11.59
C ARG A 126 21.24 6.19 10.74
N LEU A 127 21.47 7.31 10.05
CA LEU A 127 22.66 7.54 9.24
C LEU A 127 23.90 7.60 10.15
N LEU A 128 24.90 6.77 9.88
CA LEU A 128 26.08 6.61 10.74
C LEU A 128 26.85 7.92 10.89
N HIS A 129 27.07 8.68 9.82
CA HIS A 129 27.78 9.97 9.88
C HIS A 129 27.09 10.98 10.81
N ARG A 130 25.74 10.95 10.93
CA ARG A 130 25.02 11.81 11.89
C ARG A 130 25.21 11.36 13.33
N GLU A 131 25.28 10.05 13.56
CA GLU A 131 25.58 9.50 14.89
C GLU A 131 27.01 9.81 15.31
N VAL A 132 27.99 9.67 14.41
CA VAL A 132 29.39 10.05 14.66
C VAL A 132 29.48 11.54 14.98
N TRP A 133 28.85 12.40 14.18
CA TRP A 133 28.80 13.84 14.44
C TRP A 133 28.24 14.15 15.83
N LYS A 134 27.08 13.57 16.17
CA LYS A 134 26.44 13.77 17.48
C LYS A 134 27.33 13.27 18.61
N LYS A 135 28.00 12.12 18.46
CA LYS A 135 28.89 11.58 19.48
C LYS A 135 30.05 12.54 19.77
N HIS A 136 30.58 13.19 18.74
CA HIS A 136 31.70 14.13 18.87
C HIS A 136 31.28 15.52 19.39
N HIS A 137 30.17 16.07 18.89
CA HIS A 137 29.73 17.45 19.19
C HIS A 137 28.61 17.53 20.25
N GLY A 138 28.12 16.40 20.77
CA GLY A 138 27.03 16.32 21.75
C GLY A 138 25.62 16.40 21.16
N SER A 139 25.42 17.05 20.01
CA SER A 139 24.11 17.21 19.37
C SER A 139 24.13 16.90 17.87
N TYR A 140 22.96 16.65 17.29
CA TYR A 140 22.84 16.57 15.83
C TYR A 140 23.06 17.94 15.18
N PRO A 141 23.42 17.95 13.88
CA PRO A 141 23.44 19.17 13.08
C PRO A 141 22.20 20.05 13.27
N PRO A 142 22.36 21.37 13.45
CA PRO A 142 21.23 22.28 13.57
C PRO A 142 20.40 22.30 12.28
N LYS A 143 19.16 22.77 12.39
CA LYS A 143 18.27 22.92 11.22
C LYS A 143 18.94 23.84 10.18
N GLY A 144 18.78 23.51 8.90
CA GLY A 144 19.40 24.28 7.82
C GLY A 144 20.87 23.93 7.52
N HIS A 145 21.43 22.93 8.20
CA HIS A 145 22.78 22.43 7.93
C HIS A 145 22.77 20.99 7.43
N ALA A 146 23.85 20.59 6.78
CA ALA A 146 24.09 19.27 6.25
C ALA A 146 25.53 18.83 6.54
N ILE A 147 25.72 17.54 6.79
CA ILE A 147 27.05 16.94 6.87
C ILE A 147 27.44 16.49 5.46
N VAL A 148 28.62 16.88 5.03
CA VAL A 148 29.25 16.42 3.79
C VAL A 148 30.52 15.63 4.10
N PHE A 149 30.88 14.74 3.18
CA PHE A 149 32.10 13.94 3.22
C PHE A 149 33.15 14.68 2.40
N ILE A 150 34.28 15.05 3.01
CA ILE A 150 35.33 15.85 2.36
C ILE A 150 35.93 15.06 1.18
N ASP A 151 36.15 13.77 1.37
CA ASP A 151 36.65 12.84 0.33
C ASP A 151 35.58 12.39 -0.69
N GLY A 152 34.32 12.80 -0.51
CA GLY A 152 33.18 12.35 -1.32
C GLY A 152 32.74 10.89 -1.09
N ASN A 153 33.44 10.13 -0.25
CA ASN A 153 33.11 8.76 0.08
C ASN A 153 32.10 8.68 1.23
N LYS A 154 30.84 8.42 0.89
CA LYS A 154 29.71 8.29 1.82
C LYS A 154 29.85 7.19 2.89
N GLN A 155 30.87 6.34 2.76
CA GLN A 155 31.17 5.25 3.70
C GLN A 155 32.28 5.62 4.69
N ASN A 156 33.08 6.65 4.40
CA ASN A 156 34.12 7.13 5.30
C ASN A 156 33.52 8.08 6.36
N CYS A 157 33.02 7.50 7.45
CA CYS A 157 32.38 8.25 8.54
C CYS A 157 33.37 8.73 9.63
N ASP A 158 34.67 8.86 9.34
CA ASP A 158 35.62 9.48 10.26
C ASP A 158 35.24 10.94 10.51
N ILE A 159 35.26 11.38 11.77
CA ILE A 159 34.86 12.76 12.13
C ILE A 159 35.70 13.82 11.39
N ASN A 160 36.97 13.55 11.12
CA ASN A 160 37.85 14.45 10.38
C ASN A 160 37.50 14.54 8.89
N ASN A 161 36.78 13.55 8.36
CA ASN A 161 36.25 13.55 6.99
C ASN A 161 34.84 14.17 6.91
N LEU A 162 34.21 14.49 8.04
CA LEU A 162 32.87 15.07 8.09
C LEU A 162 32.94 16.58 8.29
N GLN A 163 32.38 17.32 7.33
CA GLN A 163 32.25 18.77 7.42
C GLN A 163 30.77 19.15 7.55
N LEU A 164 30.45 20.02 8.50
CA LEU A 164 29.14 20.66 8.57
C LEU A 164 29.15 21.90 7.68
N ILE A 165 28.17 21.98 6.78
CA ILE A 165 27.94 23.16 5.94
C ILE A 165 26.47 23.55 5.99
N THR A 166 26.17 24.80 5.66
CA THR A 166 24.80 25.26 5.47
C THR A 166 24.20 24.62 4.22
N ARG A 167 22.87 24.54 4.16
CA ARG A 167 22.17 24.10 2.94
C ARG A 167 22.39 25.04 1.76
N ALA A 168 22.63 26.33 2.01
CA ALA A 168 22.96 27.31 0.98
C ALA A 168 24.31 27.01 0.34
N GLU A 169 25.36 26.78 1.15
CA GLU A 169 26.68 26.37 0.65
C GLU A 169 26.62 25.04 -0.09
N LEU A 170 25.87 24.06 0.44
CA LEU A 170 25.68 22.77 -0.23
C LEU A 170 25.06 22.95 -1.61
N MET A 171 24.03 23.80 -1.74
CA MET A 171 23.38 24.10 -3.01
C MET A 171 24.36 24.80 -3.96
N GLN A 172 25.11 25.79 -3.48
CA GLN A 172 26.10 26.52 -4.26
C GLN A 172 27.20 25.60 -4.78
N ARG A 173 27.65 24.60 -3.99
CA ARG A 173 28.64 23.60 -4.43
C ARG A 173 28.11 22.66 -5.50
N ASN A 174 26.83 22.26 -5.41
CA ASN A 174 26.23 21.24 -6.29
C ASN A 174 25.43 21.83 -7.46
N THR A 175 25.44 23.14 -7.66
CA THR A 175 24.65 23.77 -8.72
C THR A 175 25.20 23.44 -10.11
N VAL A 176 24.28 23.22 -11.06
CA VAL A 176 24.62 22.96 -12.47
C VAL A 176 25.37 24.14 -13.11
N HIS A 177 25.21 25.35 -12.55
CA HIS A 177 25.88 26.56 -13.04
C HIS A 177 27.41 26.54 -12.86
N ASN A 178 27.94 25.66 -12.00
CA ASN A 178 29.38 25.48 -11.84
C ASN A 178 29.99 24.56 -12.91
N LEU A 179 29.15 23.89 -13.71
CA LEU A 179 29.62 22.98 -14.76
C LEU A 179 29.90 23.74 -16.06
N PRO A 180 30.84 23.25 -16.89
CA PRO A 180 30.98 23.69 -18.27
C PRO A 180 29.64 23.70 -19.01
N LYS A 181 29.40 24.74 -19.83
CA LYS A 181 28.12 24.98 -20.51
C LYS A 181 27.58 23.76 -21.25
N TYR A 182 28.43 23.05 -21.99
CA TYR A 182 28.04 21.85 -22.74
C TYR A 182 27.52 20.72 -21.82
N LEU A 183 28.06 20.55 -20.61
CA LEU A 183 27.57 19.56 -19.64
C LEU A 183 26.22 19.97 -19.07
N ALA A 184 26.04 21.26 -18.76
CA ALA A 184 24.77 21.78 -18.28
C ALA A 184 23.65 21.56 -19.32
N GLU A 185 23.93 21.84 -20.60
CA GLU A 185 23.00 21.60 -21.72
C GLU A 185 22.65 20.11 -21.86
N LEU A 186 23.64 19.22 -21.79
CA LEU A 186 23.40 17.76 -21.83
C LEU A 186 22.53 17.27 -20.68
N ILE A 187 22.75 17.77 -19.46
CA ILE A 187 21.94 17.43 -18.28
C ILE A 187 20.48 17.87 -18.50
N GLN A 188 20.27 19.09 -19.01
CA GLN A 188 18.95 19.61 -19.31
C GLN A 188 18.24 18.79 -20.39
N LEU A 189 18.94 18.46 -21.47
CA LEU A 189 18.43 17.63 -22.56
C LEU A 189 18.01 16.24 -22.08
N ASN A 190 18.85 15.59 -21.27
CA ASN A 190 18.54 14.28 -20.67
C ASN A 190 17.27 14.35 -19.80
N GLY A 191 17.11 15.43 -19.02
CA GLY A 191 15.89 15.67 -18.26
C GLY A 191 14.64 15.82 -19.13
N GLN A 192 14.74 16.55 -20.24
CA GLN A 192 13.64 16.69 -21.22
C GLN A 192 13.26 15.33 -21.85
N LEU A 193 14.26 14.53 -22.23
CA LEU A 193 14.05 13.19 -22.80
C LEU A 193 13.33 12.26 -21.81
N LYS A 194 13.78 12.23 -20.55
CA LYS A 194 13.13 11.42 -19.50
C LYS A 194 11.66 11.78 -19.29
N ARG A 195 11.31 13.08 -19.31
CA ARG A 195 9.92 13.52 -19.21
C ARG A 195 9.08 13.01 -20.38
N LYS A 196 9.54 13.21 -21.63
CA LYS A 196 8.83 12.71 -22.83
C LYS A 196 8.64 11.18 -22.83
N ILE A 197 9.61 10.43 -22.32
CA ILE A 197 9.49 8.96 -22.21
C ILE A 197 8.41 8.57 -21.19
N ASN A 198 8.39 9.23 -20.03
CA ASN A 198 7.46 8.91 -18.96
C ASN A 198 6.03 9.41 -19.24
N GLU A 199 5.86 10.48 -20.01
CA GLU A 199 4.53 10.96 -20.46
C GLU A 199 3.81 10.00 -21.40
N ARG A 200 4.54 9.08 -22.04
CA ARG A 200 4.00 8.07 -22.97
C ARG A 200 3.61 6.76 -22.28
N ARG A 201 3.75 6.68 -20.96
CA ARG A 201 3.33 5.54 -20.12
C ARG A 201 2.08 5.90 -19.33
#